data_AF-A0A0D3LC65-F1
#
_entry.id   AF-A0A0D3LC65-F1
#
_cell.length_a   1.000
_cell.length_b   1.000
_cell.length_c   1.000
_cell.angle_alpha   90.00
_cell.angle_beta   90.00
_cell.angle_gamma   90.00
#
_symmetry.space_group_name_H-M   'P 1'
#
loop_
_entity.id
_entity.type
_entity.pdbx_description
1 polymer ?
#
loop_
_entity_poly.entity_id
_entity_poly.type
_entity_poly.pdbx_seq_one_letter_code
_entity_poly.pdbx_strand_id
1 'polypeptide(L)'
;MTAYSYGLSKTLKEQFREPEFLSFLVHEQPLVKLTGSYKPANKTTGFLLHYLAGAGFSAGYEYLWKPAVKLPTVLKGAAYGVLAGLTGVAIWEATIRLRETPPRLNKGKYYTHLVLAHVVYGVTTALASRAMSKTEG
;
A
#
# COMPACT_ATOMS: atom_id res chain seq x y z
N MET A 1 6.24 4.28 -1.32
CA MET A 1 4.85 4.67 -1.64
C MET A 1 4.44 5.93 -0.88
N THR A 2 4.59 5.99 0.44
CA THR A 2 4.12 7.12 1.27
C THR A 2 4.54 8.52 0.78
N ALA A 3 5.82 8.74 0.45
CA ALA A 3 6.26 10.05 -0.03
C ALA A 3 5.58 10.47 -1.35
N TYR A 4 5.40 9.53 -2.28
CA TYR A 4 4.68 9.75 -3.54
C TYR A 4 3.23 10.14 -3.26
N SER A 5 2.55 9.38 -2.40
CA SER A 5 1.14 9.60 -2.08
C SER A 5 0.90 10.94 -1.36
N TYR A 6 1.81 11.34 -0.47
CA TYR A 6 1.74 12.65 0.20
C TYR A 6 1.95 13.82 -0.77
N GLY A 7 2.90 13.69 -1.71
CA GLY A 7 3.13 14.69 -2.76
C GLY A 7 1.90 14.86 -3.67
N LEU A 8 1.31 13.73 -4.09
CA LEU A 8 0.13 13.77 -4.95
C LEU A 8 -1.12 14.27 -4.20
N SER A 9 -1.28 13.92 -2.92
CA SER A 9 -2.36 14.44 -2.08
C SER A 9 -2.36 15.97 -2.02
N LYS A 10 -1.17 16.57 -1.88
CA LYS A 10 -1.02 18.04 -1.85
C LYS A 10 -1.41 18.68 -3.18
N THR A 11 -1.02 18.04 -4.29
CA THR A 11 -1.21 18.57 -5.65
C THR A 11 -2.67 18.44 -6.09
N LEU A 12 -3.27 17.27 -5.89
CA LEU A 12 -4.63 16.97 -6.33
C LEU A 12 -5.70 17.35 -5.30
N LYS A 13 -5.30 17.79 -4.10
CA LYS A 13 -6.19 18.09 -2.96
C LYS A 13 -7.11 16.92 -2.61
N GLU A 14 -6.61 15.70 -2.79
CA GLU A 14 -7.30 14.45 -2.51
C GLU A 14 -6.64 13.75 -1.31
N GLN A 15 -7.40 12.94 -0.59
CA GLN A 15 -6.85 12.15 0.51
C GLN A 15 -6.24 10.85 -0.03
N PHE A 16 -4.94 10.86 -0.31
CA PHE A 16 -4.18 9.66 -0.65
C PHE A 16 -3.21 9.21 0.45
N ARG A 17 -3.28 9.80 1.65
CA ARG A 17 -2.36 9.46 2.75
C ARG A 17 -2.80 8.14 3.39
N GLU A 18 -2.34 7.03 2.82
CA GLU A 18 -2.77 5.68 3.18
C GLU A 18 -2.53 5.36 4.67
N PRO A 19 -1.40 5.76 5.31
CA PRO A 19 -1.19 5.51 6.73
C PRO A 19 -2.24 6.21 7.62
N GLU A 20 -2.59 7.46 7.31
CA GLU A 20 -3.60 8.20 8.06
C GLU A 20 -4.97 7.54 7.90
N PHE A 21 -5.27 7.10 6.68
CA PHE A 21 -6.53 6.47 6.38
C PHE A 21 -6.66 5.08 7.02
N LEU A 22 -5.58 4.32 7.04
CA LEU A 22 -5.52 3.02 7.69
C LEU A 22 -5.66 3.14 9.21
N SER A 23 -5.03 4.16 9.82
CA SER A 23 -5.22 4.47 11.23
C SER A 23 -6.69 4.78 11.53
N PHE A 24 -7.32 5.67 10.76
CA PHE A 24 -8.75 5.96 10.89
C PHE A 24 -9.60 4.69 10.83
N LEU A 25 -9.36 3.85 9.82
CA LEU A 25 -10.08 2.59 9.69
C LEU A 25 -9.87 1.72 10.95
N VAL A 26 -8.65 1.39 11.36
CA VAL A 26 -8.43 0.50 12.52
C VAL A 26 -9.16 0.96 13.78
N HIS A 27 -9.20 2.26 14.04
CA HIS A 27 -9.80 2.82 15.25
C HIS A 27 -11.33 2.98 15.17
N GLU A 28 -11.91 3.13 13.98
CA GLU A 28 -13.36 3.24 13.77
C GLU A 28 -14.05 1.87 13.57
N GLN A 29 -13.51 0.78 14.14
CA GLN A 29 -14.16 -0.53 14.10
C GLN A 29 -15.24 -0.63 15.21
N PRO A 30 -16.47 -1.10 14.91
CA PRO A 30 -17.51 -1.30 15.93
C PRO A 30 -17.04 -2.20 17.09
N LEU A 31 -16.30 -3.26 16.77
CA LEU A 31 -15.71 -4.19 17.74
C LEU A 31 -14.72 -3.51 18.70
N VAL A 32 -13.94 -2.53 18.24
CA VAL A 32 -12.96 -1.80 19.07
C VAL A 32 -13.67 -0.81 20.00
N LYS A 33 -14.83 -0.28 19.60
CA LYS A 33 -15.67 0.56 20.46
C LYS A 33 -16.34 -0.27 21.58
N LEU A 34 -16.70 -1.53 21.30
CA LEU A 34 -17.35 -2.43 22.26
C LEU A 34 -16.42 -2.96 23.36
N THR A 35 -15.13 -3.15 23.09
CA THR A 35 -14.18 -3.73 24.06
C THR A 35 -13.62 -2.73 25.08
N GLY A 36 -14.11 -1.48 25.11
CA GLY A 36 -13.62 -0.45 26.03
C GLY A 36 -12.16 -0.03 25.82
N SER A 37 -11.47 -0.61 24.84
CA SER A 37 -10.06 -0.36 24.52
C SER A 37 -9.88 0.80 23.54
N TYR A 38 -10.85 1.71 23.49
CA TYR A 38 -10.85 2.86 22.58
C TYR A 38 -9.65 3.77 22.88
N LYS A 39 -8.66 3.73 21.99
CA LYS A 39 -7.59 4.72 21.94
C LYS A 39 -7.85 5.63 20.73
N PRO A 40 -7.65 6.96 20.84
CA PRO A 40 -7.75 7.84 19.68
C PRO A 40 -6.80 7.37 18.57
N ALA A 41 -7.18 7.62 17.32
CA ALA A 41 -6.41 7.20 16.15
C ALA A 41 -4.94 7.64 16.27
N ASN A 42 -4.05 6.67 16.46
CA ASN A 42 -2.62 6.93 16.53
C ASN A 42 -2.03 6.79 15.13
N LYS A 43 -1.37 7.85 14.64
CA LYS A 43 -0.67 7.83 13.36
C LYS A 43 0.33 6.67 13.30
N THR A 44 0.99 6.34 14.40
CA THR A 44 1.97 5.25 14.48
C THR A 44 1.41 3.91 14.01
N THR A 45 0.18 3.56 14.39
CA THR A 45 -0.44 2.28 14.00
C THR A 45 -0.63 2.20 12.49
N GLY A 46 -1.14 3.27 11.88
CA GLY A 46 -1.33 3.34 10.44
C GLY A 46 -0.02 3.26 9.65
N PHE A 47 1.02 3.96 10.12
CA PHE A 47 2.36 3.89 9.53
C PHE A 47 2.98 2.49 9.67
N LEU A 48 2.85 1.86 10.84
CA LEU A 48 3.36 0.51 11.08
C LEU A 48 2.69 -0.50 10.16
N LEU A 49 1.36 -0.50 10.10
CA LEU A 49 0.61 -1.42 9.23
C LEU A 49 0.94 -1.20 7.76
N HIS A 50 1.07 0.06 7.34
CA HIS A 50 1.45 0.38 5.96
C HIS A 50 2.89 -0.07 5.64
N TYR A 51 3.82 0.08 6.58
CA TYR A 51 5.18 -0.45 6.44
C TYR A 51 5.19 -1.96 6.32
N LEU A 52 4.44 -2.67 7.17
CA LEU A 52 4.31 -4.13 7.12
C LEU A 52 3.69 -4.62 5.81
N ALA A 53 2.68 -3.91 5.29
CA ALA A 53 2.11 -4.20 3.98
C ALA A 53 3.17 -4.05 2.87
N GLY A 54 3.96 -2.97 2.91
CA GLY A 54 5.10 -2.78 2.03
C GLY A 54 6.13 -3.91 2.14
N ALA A 55 6.52 -4.30 3.36
CA ALA A 55 7.43 -5.42 3.57
C ALA A 55 6.87 -6.74 3.01
N GLY A 56 5.57 -6.99 3.17
CA GLY A 56 4.88 -8.14 2.58
C GLY A 56 4.93 -8.16 1.05
N PHE A 57 4.70 -7.01 0.40
CA PHE A 57 4.87 -6.90 -1.05
C PHE A 57 6.33 -7.09 -1.48
N SER A 58 7.30 -6.50 -0.78
CA SER A 58 8.73 -6.76 -1.07
C SER A 58 9.08 -8.25 -0.98
N ALA A 59 8.60 -8.94 0.07
CA ALA A 59 8.81 -10.37 0.23
C ALA A 59 8.13 -11.17 -0.90
N GLY A 60 6.89 -10.83 -1.26
CA GLY A 60 6.20 -11.43 -2.40
C GLY A 60 6.95 -11.21 -3.72
N TYR A 61 7.57 -10.05 -3.92
CA TYR A 61 8.43 -9.81 -5.07
C TYR A 61 9.64 -10.76 -5.07
N GLU A 62 10.40 -10.83 -3.97
CA GLU A 62 11.65 -11.59 -3.92
C GLU A 62 11.44 -13.10 -3.96
N TYR A 63 10.46 -13.62 -3.22
CA TYR A 63 10.28 -15.06 -3.05
C TYR A 63 9.29 -15.69 -4.03
N LEU A 64 8.34 -14.93 -4.59
CA LEU A 64 7.33 -15.46 -5.49
C LEU A 64 7.52 -14.96 -6.92
N TRP A 65 7.69 -13.65 -7.12
CA TRP A 65 7.71 -13.05 -8.45
C TRP A 65 9.07 -13.20 -9.16
N LYS A 66 10.16 -12.78 -8.52
CA LYS A 66 11.51 -12.76 -9.10
C LYS A 66 11.96 -14.14 -9.62
N PRO A 67 11.76 -15.27 -8.89
CA PRO A 67 12.13 -16.59 -9.39
C PRO A 67 11.36 -16.98 -10.66
N ALA A 68 10.08 -16.62 -10.74
CA ALA A 68 9.24 -16.92 -11.90
C ALA A 68 9.68 -16.14 -13.15
N VAL A 69 10.14 -14.89 -12.99
CA VAL A 69 10.49 -14.02 -14.11
C VAL A 69 11.98 -13.98 -14.44
N LYS A 70 12.84 -14.70 -13.69
CA LYS A 70 14.30 -14.90 -13.90
C LYS A 70 15.21 -13.66 -13.87
N LEU A 71 14.71 -12.45 -14.17
CA LEU A 71 15.50 -11.21 -14.19
C LEU A 71 14.65 -10.01 -13.73
N PRO A 72 15.12 -9.23 -12.75
CA PRO A 72 14.44 -8.02 -12.27
C PRO A 72 14.68 -6.84 -13.23
N THR A 73 13.77 -6.64 -14.19
CA THR A 73 13.77 -5.49 -15.11
C THR A 73 12.71 -4.47 -14.75
N VAL A 74 12.83 -3.23 -15.25
CA VAL A 74 11.84 -2.16 -15.04
C VAL A 74 10.43 -2.61 -15.47
N LEU A 75 10.31 -3.25 -16.64
CA LEU A 75 9.01 -3.73 -17.14
C LEU A 75 8.40 -4.80 -16.22
N LYS A 76 9.21 -5.75 -15.73
CA LYS A 76 8.76 -6.80 -14.81
C LYS A 76 8.41 -6.25 -13.43
N GLY A 77 9.14 -5.24 -12.95
CA GLY A 77 8.81 -4.50 -11.74
C GLY A 77 7.50 -3.71 -11.88
N ALA A 78 7.28 -3.06 -13.02
CA ALA A 78 6.02 -2.37 -13.31
C ALA A 78 4.83 -3.36 -13.37
N ALA A 79 5.00 -4.50 -14.04
CA ALA A 79 3.97 -5.55 -14.09
C ALA A 79 3.64 -6.10 -12.69
N TYR A 80 4.66 -6.38 -11.88
CA TYR A 80 4.45 -6.73 -10.48
C TYR A 80 3.71 -5.63 -9.71
N GLY A 81 4.10 -4.37 -9.91
CA GLY A 81 3.46 -3.22 -9.30
C GLY A 81 1.99 -3.08 -9.66
N VAL A 82 1.59 -3.37 -10.90
CA VAL A 82 0.17 -3.43 -11.29
C VAL A 82 -0.55 -4.51 -10.50
N LEU A 83 -0.01 -5.74 -10.43
CA LEU A 83 -0.63 -6.84 -9.70
C LEU A 83 -0.74 -6.55 -8.18
N ALA A 84 0.33 -6.02 -7.59
CA ALA A 84 0.34 -5.60 -6.19
C ALA A 84 -0.67 -4.47 -5.94
N GLY A 85 -0.76 -3.50 -6.86
CA GLY A 85 -1.72 -2.42 -6.82
C GLY A 85 -3.17 -2.92 -6.87
N LEU A 86 -3.49 -3.84 -7.79
CA LEU A 86 -4.81 -4.47 -7.87
C LEU A 86 -5.15 -5.27 -6.61
N THR A 87 -4.18 -6.01 -6.07
CA THR A 87 -4.31 -6.71 -4.78
C THR A 87 -4.60 -5.71 -3.66
N GLY A 88 -3.87 -4.59 -3.63
CA GLY A 88 -4.11 -3.50 -2.71
C GLY A 88 -5.53 -2.93 -2.85
N VAL A 89 -6.02 -2.67 -4.07
CA VAL A 89 -7.39 -2.19 -4.33
C VAL A 89 -8.41 -3.15 -3.74
N ALA A 90 -8.25 -4.46 -3.97
CA ALA A 90 -9.15 -5.47 -3.42
C ALA A 90 -9.18 -5.46 -1.89
N ILE A 91 -8.01 -5.38 -1.24
CA ILE A 91 -7.89 -5.29 0.23
C ILE A 91 -8.55 -4.00 0.74
N TRP A 92 -8.31 -2.86 0.09
CA TRP A 92 -8.92 -1.59 0.48
C TRP A 92 -10.44 -1.60 0.32
N GLU A 93 -10.96 -2.12 -0.79
CA GLU A 93 -12.40 -2.21 -1.01
C GLU A 93 -13.06 -3.14 0.01
N ALA A 94 -12.46 -4.29 0.32
CA ALA A 94 -12.94 -5.17 1.39
C ALA A 94 -12.95 -4.47 2.75
N THR A 95 -11.85 -3.79 3.10
CA THR A 95 -11.72 -3.09 4.40
C THR A 95 -12.72 -1.94 4.55
N ILE A 96 -13.00 -1.20 3.48
CA ILE A 96 -13.96 -0.10 3.48
C ILE A 96 -15.39 -0.63 3.55
N ARG A 97 -15.72 -1.73 2.86
CA ARG A 97 -17.06 -2.35 2.89
C ARG A 97 -17.46 -2.88 4.27
N LEU A 98 -16.48 -3.26 5.09
CA LEU A 98 -16.71 -3.70 6.46
C LEU A 98 -17.05 -2.54 7.43
N ARG A 99 -17.18 -1.30 6.95
CA ARG A 99 -17.51 -0.12 7.76
C ARG A 99 -18.97 0.27 7.65
N GLU A 100 -19.58 0.53 8.81
CA GLU A 100 -20.93 1.09 8.91
C GLU A 100 -21.02 2.48 8.29
N THR A 101 -19.99 3.31 8.47
CA THR A 101 -19.92 4.66 7.91
C THR A 101 -18.70 4.78 7.00
N PRO A 102 -18.85 4.52 5.68
CA PRO A 102 -17.74 4.63 4.77
C PRO A 102 -17.29 6.10 4.67
N PRO A 103 -15.97 6.34 4.71
CA PRO A 103 -15.39 7.68 4.63
C PRO A 103 -15.68 8.32 3.26
N ARG A 104 -15.83 9.66 3.25
CA ARG A 104 -16.00 10.41 2.00
C ARG A 104 -14.71 10.34 1.19
N LEU A 105 -14.67 9.40 0.24
CA LEU A 105 -13.52 9.12 -0.60
C LEU A 105 -13.95 9.04 -2.07
N ASN A 106 -13.26 9.77 -2.94
CA ASN A 106 -13.39 9.53 -4.37
C ASN A 106 -12.68 8.21 -4.73
N LYS A 107 -13.41 7.09 -4.66
CA LYS A 107 -12.87 5.75 -4.89
C LYS A 107 -12.15 5.61 -6.23
N GLY A 108 -12.67 6.23 -7.29
CA GLY A 108 -12.05 6.17 -8.62
C GLY A 108 -10.65 6.78 -8.62
N LYS A 109 -10.51 8.00 -8.09
CA LYS A 109 -9.19 8.65 -7.95
C LYS A 109 -8.28 7.90 -7.00
N TYR A 110 -8.82 7.45 -5.87
CA TYR A 110 -8.04 6.72 -4.86
C TYR A 110 -7.47 5.41 -5.38
N TYR A 111 -8.28 4.58 -6.05
CA TYR A 111 -7.82 3.31 -6.61
C TYR A 111 -6.87 3.48 -7.79
N THR A 112 -7.12 4.47 -8.65
CA THR A 112 -6.18 4.80 -9.73
C THR A 112 -4.83 5.20 -9.15
N HIS A 113 -4.82 6.11 -8.18
CA HIS A 113 -3.61 6.49 -7.46
C HIS A 113 -2.93 5.27 -6.81
N LEU A 114 -3.69 4.39 -6.16
CA LEU A 114 -3.14 3.23 -5.46
C LEU A 114 -2.37 2.32 -6.41
N VAL A 115 -2.93 2.04 -7.59
CA VAL A 115 -2.26 1.24 -8.63
C VAL A 115 -0.99 1.96 -9.11
N LEU A 116 -1.06 3.26 -9.41
CA LEU A 116 0.11 4.03 -9.85
C LEU A 116 1.23 4.06 -8.79
N ALA A 117 0.89 4.24 -7.52
CA ALA A 117 1.83 4.19 -6.41
C ALA A 117 2.52 2.82 -6.33
N HIS A 118 1.79 1.73 -6.57
CA HIS A 118 2.35 0.38 -6.60
C HIS A 118 3.18 0.10 -7.85
N VAL A 119 2.89 0.70 -9.00
CA VAL A 119 3.76 0.64 -10.19
C VAL A 119 5.12 1.27 -9.90
N VAL A 120 5.13 2.49 -9.34
CA VAL A 120 6.37 3.16 -8.92
C VAL A 120 7.13 2.29 -7.93
N TYR A 121 6.43 1.75 -6.93
CA TYR A 121 7.01 0.86 -5.95
C TYR A 121 7.60 -0.42 -6.55
N GLY A 122 6.86 -1.13 -7.41
CA GLY A 122 7.33 -2.35 -8.06
C GLY A 122 8.57 -2.13 -8.94
N VAL A 123 8.64 -1.00 -9.65
CA VAL A 123 9.85 -0.60 -10.37
C VAL A 123 11.01 -0.38 -9.40
N THR A 124 10.81 0.37 -8.31
CA THR A 124 11.87 0.61 -7.33
C THR A 124 12.34 -0.66 -6.64
N THR A 125 11.43 -1.59 -6.32
CA THR A 125 11.76 -2.90 -5.73
C THR A 125 12.58 -3.75 -6.70
N ALA A 126 12.21 -3.78 -7.99
CA ALA A 126 12.98 -4.48 -9.00
C ALA A 126 14.40 -3.92 -9.15
N LEU A 127 14.56 -2.59 -9.16
CA LEU A 127 15.86 -1.94 -9.23
C LEU A 127 16.71 -2.21 -7.99
N ALA A 128 16.12 -2.13 -6.79
CA ALA A 128 16.79 -2.44 -5.54
C ALA A 128 17.24 -3.91 -5.49
N SER A 129 16.36 -4.84 -5.85
CA SER A 129 16.65 -6.28 -5.96
C SER A 129 17.82 -6.54 -6.90
N ARG A 130 17.83 -5.89 -8.07
CA ARG A 130 18.91 -6.01 -9.05
C ARG A 130 20.23 -5.46 -8.52
N ALA A 131 20.20 -4.35 -7.79
CA ALA A 131 21.40 -3.75 -7.21
C ALA A 131 22.01 -4.68 -6.16
N MET A 132 21.20 -5.25 -5.26
CA MET A 132 21.66 -6.19 -4.23
C MET A 132 22.28 -7.46 -4.83
N SER A 133 21.63 -8.06 -5.84
CA SER A 133 22.16 -9.26 -6.51
C SER A 133 23.47 -9.03 -7.29
N LYS A 134 23.88 -7.78 -7.54
CA LYS A 134 25.20 -7.46 -8.15
C LYS A 134 26.31 -7.28 -7.10
N THR A 135 25.96 -7.00 -5.85
CA THR A 135 26.92 -6.77 -4.77
C THR A 135 27.39 -8.08 -4.11
N GLU A 136 26.62 -9.16 -4.30
CA GLU A 136 26.91 -10.49 -3.76
C GLU A 136 27.72 -11.39 -4.72
N GLY A 137 28.12 -10.88 -5.90
CA GLY A 137 28.80 -11.63 -6.96
C GLY A 137 30.21 -11.15 -7.28
#